data_AF-A0A517VKT8-F1
#
_entry.id   AF-A0A517VKT8-F1
#
_cell.length_a   1.000
_cell.length_b   1.000
_cell.length_c   1.000
_cell.angle_alpha   90.00
_cell.angle_beta   90.00
_cell.angle_gamma   90.00
#
_symmetry.space_group_name_H-M   'P 1'
#
loop_
_entity.id
_entity.type
_entity.pdbx_description
1 polymer ?
#
loop_
_entity_poly.entity_id
_entity_poly.type
_entity_poly.pdbx_seq_one_letter_code
_entity_poly.pdbx_strand_id
1 'polypeptide(L)'
;MRKSYSNQLRLDSVPIEQVELNLESRDRIVPILRALQFLYLDRRLVDEILQWIADDVNSDSRTDTGRTGMEYWHICVLAAVRLGCNFTYDQLQDLAENHRKLRAIMGVGD
;
A
#
# COMPACT_ATOMS: atom_id res chain seq x y z
N MET A 1 0.52 14.66 -10.20
CA MET A 1 1.02 13.51 -10.98
C MET A 1 0.95 12.27 -10.11
N ARG A 2 0.11 11.30 -10.48
CA ARG A 2 -0.06 10.05 -9.74
C ARG A 2 0.24 8.87 -10.64
N LYS A 3 1.09 7.95 -10.16
CA LYS A 3 1.55 6.75 -10.86
C LYS A 3 1.01 5.51 -10.13
N SER A 4 1.02 4.37 -10.82
CA SER A 4 0.50 3.10 -10.28
C SER A 4 1.34 2.57 -9.15
N TYR A 5 2.60 2.27 -9.43
CA TYR A 5 3.66 1.98 -8.46
C TYR A 5 5.02 2.08 -9.15
N SER A 6 6.07 2.30 -8.37
CA SER A 6 7.44 2.27 -8.86
C SER A 6 7.94 0.83 -8.95
N ASN A 7 8.46 0.44 -10.12
CA ASN A 7 9.17 -0.84 -10.27
C ASN A 7 10.61 -0.77 -9.73
N GLN A 8 11.08 0.42 -9.35
CA GLN A 8 12.38 0.64 -8.76
C GLN A 8 12.29 0.60 -7.24
N LEU A 9 13.06 -0.31 -6.63
CA LEU A 9 13.29 -0.38 -5.20
C LEU A 9 14.01 0.89 -4.73
N ARG A 10 13.54 1.49 -3.63
CA ARG A 10 14.26 2.61 -3.01
C ARG A 10 15.49 2.08 -2.28
N LEU A 11 16.54 2.90 -2.23
CA LEU A 11 17.68 2.65 -1.35
C LEU A 11 17.15 2.50 0.08
N ASP A 12 17.66 1.51 0.81
CA ASP A 12 17.23 1.12 2.16
C ASP A 12 15.78 0.65 2.31
N SER A 13 15.08 0.31 1.21
CA SER A 13 13.79 -0.39 1.29
C SER A 13 13.93 -1.90 1.08
N VAL A 14 13.20 -2.67 1.88
CA VAL A 14 13.06 -4.12 1.69
C VAL A 14 12.08 -4.37 0.55
N PRO A 15 12.38 -5.27 -0.42
CA PRO A 15 11.40 -5.68 -1.41
C PRO A 15 10.11 -6.17 -0.75
N ILE A 16 8.94 -5.78 -1.28
CA ILE A 16 7.64 -6.09 -0.68
C ILE A 16 7.46 -7.60 -0.49
N GLU A 17 7.95 -8.39 -1.45
CA GLU A 17 7.98 -9.86 -1.41
C GLU A 17 8.84 -10.45 -0.28
N GLN A 18 9.80 -9.70 0.25
CA GLN A 18 10.75 -10.12 1.29
C GLN A 18 10.42 -9.56 2.68
N VAL A 19 9.34 -8.79 2.82
CA VAL A 19 8.92 -8.26 4.11
C VAL A 19 8.56 -9.41 5.06
N GLU A 20 9.40 -9.61 6.08
CA GLU A 20 9.15 -10.62 7.11
C GLU A 20 8.01 -10.19 8.02
N LEU A 21 7.03 -11.07 8.21
CA LEU A 21 5.87 -10.86 9.07
C LEU A 21 5.86 -11.91 10.18
N ASN A 22 5.59 -11.50 11.42
CA ASN A 22 5.41 -12.44 12.52
C ASN A 22 4.03 -13.10 12.43
N LEU A 23 3.98 -14.31 11.86
CA LEU A 23 2.73 -15.06 11.66
C LEU A 23 2.10 -15.57 12.97
N GLU A 24 2.84 -15.55 14.08
CA GLU A 24 2.31 -15.88 15.41
C GLU A 24 1.62 -14.66 16.06
N SER A 25 1.76 -13.47 15.47
CA SER A 25 1.09 -12.28 15.96
C SER A 25 -0.42 -12.43 15.86
N ARG A 26 -1.10 -12.05 16.95
CA ARG A 26 -2.57 -11.95 17.00
C ARG A 26 -3.10 -10.64 16.45
N ASP A 27 -2.20 -9.74 16.04
CA ASP A 27 -2.60 -8.47 15.46
C ASP A 27 -3.31 -8.70 14.12
N ARG A 28 -4.47 -8.05 13.97
CA ARG A 28 -5.32 -8.13 12.78
C ARG A 28 -4.62 -7.54 11.55
N ILE A 29 -3.62 -6.69 11.72
CA ILE A 29 -2.86 -6.11 10.61
C ILE A 29 -2.02 -7.16 9.86
N VAL A 30 -1.51 -8.18 10.56
CA VAL A 30 -0.56 -9.15 9.96
C VAL A 30 -1.18 -9.97 8.83
N PRO A 31 -2.38 -10.56 8.98
CA PRO A 31 -3.06 -11.23 7.88
C PRO A 31 -3.29 -10.32 6.66
N ILE A 32 -3.62 -9.04 6.89
CA ILE A 32 -3.84 -8.07 5.81
C ILE A 32 -2.54 -7.76 5.08
N LEU A 33 -1.45 -7.51 5.81
CA LEU A 33 -0.13 -7.29 5.20
C LEU A 33 0.35 -8.52 4.42
N ARG A 34 0.06 -9.73 4.92
CA ARG A 34 0.40 -10.98 4.21
C ARG A 34 -0.40 -11.14 2.93
N ALA A 35 -1.70 -10.80 2.96
CA ALA A 35 -2.54 -10.82 1.76
C ALA A 35 -2.07 -9.80 0.72
N LEU A 36 -1.69 -8.59 1.15
CA LEU A 36 -1.12 -7.56 0.27
C LEU A 36 0.23 -7.97 -0.32
N GLN A 37 1.09 -8.62 0.47
CA GLN A 37 2.34 -9.19 -0.02
C GLN A 37 2.09 -10.26 -1.10
N PHE A 38 1.11 -11.15 -0.88
CA PHE A 38 0.72 -12.15 -1.87
C PHE A 38 0.14 -11.49 -3.13
N LEU A 39 -0.73 -10.49 -2.96
CA LEU A 39 -1.30 -9.72 -4.06
C LEU A 39 -0.21 -9.09 -4.92
N TYR A 40 0.80 -8.48 -4.29
CA TYR A 40 1.90 -7.81 -4.98
C TYR A 40 2.70 -8.73 -5.93
N LEU A 41 2.72 -10.04 -5.67
CA LEU A 41 3.37 -11.04 -6.53
C LEU A 41 2.60 -11.31 -7.82
N ASP A 42 1.27 -11.11 -7.81
CA ASP A 42 0.43 -11.21 -9.01
C ASP A 42 0.29 -9.84 -9.68
N ARG A 43 1.26 -9.52 -10.55
CA ARG A 43 1.31 -8.23 -11.25
C ARG A 43 0.05 -7.93 -12.05
N ARG A 44 -0.54 -8.95 -12.68
CA ARG A 44 -1.74 -8.77 -13.49
C ARG A 44 -2.92 -8.33 -12.61
N LEU A 45 -3.12 -9.02 -11.50
CA LEU A 45 -4.21 -8.70 -10.57
C LEU A 45 -4.01 -7.33 -9.89
N VAL A 46 -2.76 -7.00 -9.53
CA VAL A 46 -2.42 -5.67 -9.00
C VAL A 46 -2.76 -4.59 -10.02
N ASP A 47 -2.31 -4.74 -11.26
CA ASP A 47 -2.55 -3.73 -12.29
C ASP A 47 -4.05 -3.49 -12.51
N GLU A 48 -4.86 -4.56 -12.50
CA GLU A 48 -6.33 -4.48 -12.60
C GLU A 48 -6.96 -3.73 -11.43
N ILE A 49 -6.58 -4.06 -10.19
CA ILE A 49 -7.07 -3.38 -8.98
C ILE A 49 -6.65 -1.91 -8.97
N LEU A 50 -5.41 -1.61 -9.34
CA LEU A 50 -4.91 -0.23 -9.35
C LEU A 50 -5.57 0.59 -10.46
N GLN A 51 -5.97 -0.03 -11.57
CA GLN A 51 -6.77 0.64 -12.59
C GLN A 51 -8.16 1.02 -12.04
N TRP A 52 -8.85 0.12 -11.33
CA TRP A 52 -10.14 0.45 -10.70
C TRP A 52 -10.02 1.58 -9.67
N ILE A 53 -8.96 1.57 -8.86
CA ILE A 53 -8.68 2.66 -7.91
C ILE A 53 -8.39 3.96 -8.67
N ALA A 54 -7.66 3.91 -9.77
CA ALA A 54 -7.37 5.09 -10.58
C ALA A 54 -8.65 5.67 -11.20
N ASP A 55 -9.55 4.82 -11.69
CA ASP A 55 -10.82 5.24 -12.28
C ASP A 55 -11.75 5.87 -11.24
N ASP A 56 -11.79 5.33 -10.02
CA ASP A 56 -12.59 5.88 -8.91
C ASP A 56 -12.02 7.23 -8.44
N VAL A 57 -10.72 7.27 -8.12
CA VAL A 57 -10.06 8.45 -7.54
C VAL A 57 -9.93 9.60 -8.54
N ASN A 58 -9.82 9.32 -9.83
CA ASN A 58 -9.62 10.33 -10.87
C ASN A 58 -10.79 10.48 -11.85
N SER A 59 -11.95 9.92 -11.53
CA SER A 59 -13.18 10.05 -12.33
C SER A 59 -13.40 11.47 -12.89
N ASP A 60 -13.27 12.49 -12.04
CA ASP A 60 -13.42 13.90 -12.42
C ASP A 60 -12.11 14.70 -12.40
N SER A 61 -10.95 14.04 -12.29
CA SER A 61 -9.67 14.74 -12.07
C SER A 61 -8.54 14.30 -12.99
N ARG A 62 -7.64 15.25 -13.25
CA ARG A 62 -6.49 15.05 -14.14
C ARG A 62 -5.32 14.40 -13.40
N THR A 63 -4.89 13.24 -13.86
CA THR A 63 -3.77 12.46 -13.29
C THR A 63 -2.40 13.11 -13.47
N ASP A 64 -2.25 14.01 -14.44
CA ASP A 64 -1.01 14.70 -14.80
C ASP A 64 -0.77 16.01 -14.03
N THR A 65 -1.73 16.44 -13.19
CA THR A 65 -1.62 17.66 -12.37
C THR A 65 -1.52 17.35 -10.87
N GLY A 66 -1.11 18.32 -10.05
CA GLY A 66 -1.04 18.18 -8.58
C GLY A 66 0.24 17.54 -8.03
N ARG A 67 0.29 17.36 -6.70
CA ARG A 67 1.48 16.89 -5.95
C ARG A 67 1.79 15.42 -6.21
N THR A 68 3.07 15.12 -6.32
CA THR A 68 3.61 13.74 -6.29
C THR A 68 3.73 13.27 -4.85
N GLY A 69 3.75 11.95 -4.63
CA GLY A 69 4.07 11.37 -3.31
C GLY A 69 3.12 10.27 -2.85
N MET A 70 1.97 10.09 -3.49
CA MET A 70 1.02 9.03 -3.16
C MET A 70 0.53 8.31 -4.42
N GLU A 71 1.22 7.22 -4.75
CA GLU A 71 0.87 6.24 -5.79
C GLU A 71 -0.45 5.49 -5.49
N TYR A 72 -1.08 4.90 -6.51
CA TYR A 72 -2.29 4.08 -6.33
C TYR A 72 -2.05 2.87 -5.41
N TRP A 73 -0.86 2.28 -5.43
CA TRP A 73 -0.49 1.22 -4.48
C TRP A 73 -0.62 1.65 -3.01
N HIS A 74 -0.18 2.87 -2.67
CA HIS A 74 -0.32 3.37 -1.30
C HIS A 74 -1.80 3.48 -0.90
N ILE A 75 -2.67 3.91 -1.81
CA ILE A 75 -4.12 3.99 -1.58
C ILE A 75 -4.69 2.59 -1.34
N CYS A 76 -4.31 1.61 -2.17
CA CYS A 76 -4.73 0.22 -2.03
C CYS A 76 -4.35 -0.35 -0.65
N VAL A 77 -3.08 -0.21 -0.26
CA VAL A 77 -2.56 -0.71 1.03
C VAL A 77 -3.27 -0.06 2.21
N LEU A 78 -3.39 1.28 2.21
CA LEU A 78 -4.03 2.03 3.29
C LEU A 78 -5.54 1.70 3.40
N ALA A 79 -6.24 1.59 2.26
CA ALA A 79 -7.63 1.19 2.23
C ALA A 79 -7.83 -0.24 2.76
N ALA A 80 -7.01 -1.18 2.32
CA ALA A 80 -7.08 -2.58 2.76
C ALA A 80 -6.81 -2.71 4.27
N VAL A 81 -5.81 -2.01 4.80
CA VAL A 81 -5.49 -2.02 6.24
C VAL A 81 -6.60 -1.37 7.05
N ARG A 82 -7.12 -0.22 6.60
CA ARG A 82 -8.24 0.45 7.27
C ARG A 82 -9.47 -0.44 7.32
N LEU A 83 -9.90 -1.00 6.19
CA LEU A 83 -11.11 -1.82 6.10
C LEU A 83 -10.92 -3.17 6.81
N GLY A 84 -9.81 -3.86 6.57
CA GLY A 84 -9.52 -5.17 7.15
C GLY A 84 -9.32 -5.14 8.67
N CYS A 85 -8.81 -4.03 9.21
CA CYS A 85 -8.62 -3.86 10.65
C CYS A 85 -9.66 -2.95 11.30
N ASN A 86 -10.61 -2.40 10.55
CA ASN A 86 -11.58 -1.42 11.02
C ASN A 86 -10.94 -0.26 11.80
N PHE A 87 -9.85 0.30 11.28
CA PHE A 87 -9.14 1.42 11.90
C PHE A 87 -9.81 2.76 11.59
N THR A 88 -9.69 3.72 12.51
CA THR A 88 -10.00 5.12 12.24
C THR A 88 -8.93 5.75 11.35
N TYR A 89 -9.22 6.92 10.77
CA TYR A 89 -8.22 7.64 9.98
C TYR A 89 -7.03 8.10 10.82
N ASP A 90 -7.24 8.47 12.09
CA ASP A 90 -6.14 8.85 13.00
C ASP A 90 -5.22 7.66 13.29
N GLN A 91 -5.79 6.47 13.54
CA GLN A 91 -5.02 5.24 13.72
C GLN A 91 -4.26 4.86 12.45
N LEU A 92 -4.91 5.01 11.29
CA LEU A 92 -4.29 4.71 10.00
C LEU A 92 -3.11 5.65 9.72
N GLN A 93 -3.24 6.94 10.05
CA GLN A 93 -2.17 7.91 9.90
C GLN A 93 -0.97 7.55 10.78
N ASP A 94 -1.20 7.30 12.08
CA ASP A 94 -0.12 6.92 13.00
C ASP A 94 0.62 5.65 12.52
N LEU A 95 -0.12 4.64 12.07
CA LEU A 95 0.47 3.43 11.50
C LEU A 95 1.23 3.72 10.21
N ALA A 96 0.72 4.55 9.31
CA ALA A 96 1.41 4.90 8.07
C ALA A 96 2.75 5.61 8.33
N GLU A 97 2.83 6.37 9.42
CA GLU A 97 4.03 7.10 9.83
C GLU A 97 5.02 6.22 10.60
N ASN A 98 4.55 5.37 11.52
CA ASN A 98 5.40 4.71 12.51
C ASN A 98 5.52 3.18 12.34
N HIS A 99 4.60 2.53 11.64
CA HIS A 99 4.58 1.06 11.55
C HIS A 99 5.49 0.56 10.42
N ARG A 100 6.71 0.17 10.77
CA ARG A 100 7.76 -0.29 9.83
C ARG A 100 7.30 -1.32 8.80
N LYS A 101 6.54 -2.33 9.21
CA LYS A 101 6.06 -3.37 8.28
C LYS A 101 5.00 -2.86 7.32
N LEU A 102 4.18 -1.89 7.75
CA LEU A 102 3.19 -1.26 6.86
C LEU A 102 3.90 -0.40 5.83
N ARG A 103 4.89 0.39 6.28
CA ARG A 103 5.76 1.19 5.43
C ARG A 103 6.52 0.34 4.41
N ALA A 104 7.10 -0.77 4.85
CA ALA A 104 7.77 -1.72 3.96
C ALA A 104 6.82 -2.30 2.89
N ILE A 105 5.59 -2.69 3.25
CA ILE A 105 4.58 -3.17 2.28
C ILE A 105 4.13 -2.04 1.33
N MET A 106 4.08 -0.80 1.80
CA MET A 106 3.84 0.38 0.96
C MET A 106 5.01 0.66 0.00
N GLY A 107 6.18 0.04 0.18
CA GLY A 107 7.38 0.32 -0.62
C GLY A 107 8.04 1.66 -0.27
N VAL A 108 7.69 2.24 0.88
CA VAL A 108 8.41 3.38 1.46
C VAL A 108 9.49 2.85 2.40
N GLY A 109 10.68 3.46 2.34
CA GLY A 109 11.77 3.10 3.24
C GLY A 109 11.41 3.30 4.71
N ASP A 110 12.19 2.69 5.59
CA ASP A 110 12.13 2.97 7.04
C ASP A 110 12.45 4.45 7.31
#